data_AF-A0A954T255-F1
#
_entry.id   AF-A0A954T255-F1
#
_cell.length_a   1.000
_cell.length_b   1.000
_cell.length_c   1.000
_cell.angle_alpha   90.00
_cell.angle_beta   90.00
_cell.angle_gamma   90.00
#
_symmetry.space_group_name_H-M   'P 1'
#
loop_
_entity.id
_entity.type
_entity.pdbx_description
1 polymer ?
#
loop_
_entity_poly.entity_id
_entity_poly.type
_entity_poly.pdbx_seq_one_letter_code
_entity_poly.pdbx_strand_id
1 'polypeptide(L)' 'MLSKSAYGHWGATGTMLWIDPERNAAAVILSTQPFEHSGGHLSRLSNAITAAIV' A
#
# COMPACT_ATOMS: atom_id res chain seq x y z
N MET A 1 3.12 9.17 -4.17
CA MET A 1 2.47 9.50 -2.87
C MET A 1 0.98 9.55 -3.08
N LEU A 2 0.19 8.93 -2.19
CA LEU A 2 -1.29 8.91 -2.23
C LEU A 2 -1.88 10.29 -1.93
N SER A 3 -3.14 10.52 -2.30
CA SER A 3 -3.88 11.73 -1.94
C SER A 3 -4.19 11.79 -0.44
N LYS A 4 -4.59 12.97 0.05
CA LYS A 4 -5.04 13.15 1.45
C LYS A 4 -6.35 12.44 1.74
N SER A 5 -7.12 12.14 0.70
CA SER A 5 -8.40 11.44 0.79
C SER A 5 -8.25 9.92 0.73
N ALA A 6 -7.02 9.41 0.60
CA ALA A 6 -6.75 7.99 0.56
C ALA A 6 -6.96 7.33 1.93
N TYR A 7 -7.52 6.13 1.92
CA TYR A 7 -7.80 5.33 3.12
C TYR A 7 -7.43 3.87 2.89
N GLY A 8 -7.17 3.14 3.98
CA GLY A 8 -6.64 1.79 3.87
C GLY A 8 -6.33 1.13 5.21
N HIS A 9 -5.76 -0.06 5.15
CA HIS A 9 -5.35 -0.83 6.33
C HIS A 9 -4.10 -1.66 6.01
N TRP A 10 -3.28 -1.90 7.03
CA TRP A 10 -2.16 -2.84 6.98
C TRP A 10 -2.38 -3.95 7.99
N GLY A 11 -2.07 -5.19 7.60
CA GLY A 11 -2.18 -6.37 8.44
C GLY A 11 -0.83 -6.76 9.03
N ALA A 12 -0.86 -7.42 10.20
CA ALA A 12 0.34 -7.90 10.88
C ALA A 12 1.21 -8.83 10.01
N THR A 13 0.57 -9.65 9.17
CA THR A 13 1.22 -10.64 8.30
C THR A 13 1.33 -10.15 6.86
N GLY A 14 1.94 -8.99 6.65
CA GLY A 14 2.40 -8.63 5.30
C GLY A 14 1.32 -8.12 4.33
N THR A 15 0.12 -7.81 4.82
CA THR A 15 -0.99 -7.32 4.00
C THR A 15 -1.04 -5.80 4.01
N MET A 16 -1.29 -5.18 2.85
CA MET A 16 -1.61 -3.76 2.74
C MET A 16 -2.72 -3.54 1.72
N LEU A 17 -3.71 -2.73 2.09
CA LEU A 17 -4.78 -2.26 1.23
C LEU A 17 -4.81 -0.73 1.31
N TRP A 18 -4.97 -0.07 0.17
CA TRP A 18 -5.39 1.32 0.11
C TRP A 18 -6.31 1.59 -1.08
N ILE A 19 -7.13 2.63 -0.95
CA ILE A 19 -8.01 3.18 -1.98
C ILE A 19 -7.75 4.70 -2.02
N ASP A 20 -7.55 5.23 -3.22
CA ASP A 20 -7.38 6.67 -3.48
C ASP A 20 -8.52 7.15 -4.41
N PRO A 21 -9.58 7.76 -3.84
CA PRO A 21 -10.75 8.16 -4.62
C PRO A 21 -10.45 9.33 -5.58
N GLU A 22 -9.48 10.19 -5.25
CA GLU A 22 -9.08 11.30 -6.13
C GLU A 22 -8.43 10.79 -7.42
N ARG A 23 -7.81 9.61 -7.35
CA ARG A 23 -7.10 8.98 -8.47
C ARG A 23 -7.84 7.82 -9.11
N ASN A 24 -9.06 7.54 -8.62
CA ASN A 24 -9.84 6.37 -9.02
C ASN A 24 -9.01 5.08 -9.02
N ALA A 25 -8.22 4.87 -7.97
CA ALA A 25 -7.25 3.78 -7.88
C ALA A 25 -7.36 3.05 -6.54
N ALA A 26 -7.01 1.77 -6.56
CA ALA A 26 -6.87 0.95 -5.35
C ALA A 26 -5.75 -0.06 -5.55
N ALA A 27 -5.10 -0.48 -4.46
CA ALA A 27 -4.13 -1.57 -4.48
C ALA A 27 -4.27 -2.48 -3.27
N VAL A 28 -4.06 -3.78 -3.52
CA VAL A 28 -3.93 -4.80 -2.49
C VAL A 28 -2.56 -5.47 -2.68
N ILE A 29 -1.77 -5.49 -1.62
CA ILE A 29 -0.49 -6.17 -1.54
C ILE A 29 -0.62 -7.30 -0.53
N LEU A 30 -0.35 -8.52 -0.98
CA LEU A 30 -0.38 -9.72 -0.16
C LEU A 30 1.04 -10.29 -0.07
N SER A 31 1.52 -10.48 1.15
CA SER A 31 2.79 -11.14 1.45
C SER A 31 2.57 -12.08 2.62
N THR A 32 3.40 -13.12 2.72
CA THR A 32 3.44 -14.00 3.90
C THR A 32 4.46 -13.55 4.94
N GLN A 33 5.23 -12.50 4.66
CA GLN A 33 6.26 -12.01 5.56
C GLN A 33 5.65 -11.10 6.65
N PRO A 34 5.94 -11.33 7.94
CA PRO A 34 5.46 -10.45 9.01
C PRO A 34 5.93 -9.00 8.82
N PHE A 35 5.06 -8.04 9.15
CA PHE A 35 5.33 -6.61 8.99
C PHE A 35 6.58 -6.16 9.74
N GLU A 36 6.83 -6.71 10.94
CA GLU A 36 8.01 -6.42 11.77
C GLU A 36 9.33 -6.72 11.04
N HIS A 37 9.33 -7.71 10.15
CA HIS A 37 10.51 -8.14 9.39
C HIS A 37 10.57 -7.52 7.99
N SER A 38 9.52 -6.78 7.57
CA SER A 38 9.33 -6.37 6.17
C SER A 38 8.76 -4.96 5.99
N GLY A 39 8.57 -4.17 7.06
CA GLY A 39 7.81 -2.92 7.05
C GLY A 39 8.27 -1.90 6.00
N GLY A 40 9.57 -1.90 5.67
CA GLY A 40 10.11 -1.09 4.58
C GLY A 40 9.72 -1.57 3.17
N HIS A 41 9.59 -2.87 2.93
CA HIS A 41 9.34 -3.44 1.60
C HIS A 41 7.91 -3.18 1.10
N LEU A 42 6.90 -3.35 1.95
CA LEU A 42 5.50 -3.06 1.57
C LEU A 42 5.30 -1.58 1.27
N SER A 43 5.89 -0.72 2.10
CA SER A 43 5.84 0.74 1.89
C SER A 43 6.53 1.13 0.59
N ARG A 44 7.69 0.54 0.28
CA ARG A 44 8.42 0.77 -0.98
C ARG A 44 7.62 0.29 -2.20
N LEU A 45 7.02 -0.89 -2.14
CA LEU A 45 6.19 -1.41 -3.23
C LEU A 45 4.93 -0.55 -3.42
N SER A 46 4.25 -0.18 -2.33
CA SER A 46 3.10 0.72 -2.36
C SER A 46 3.45 2.07 -3.00
N ASN A 47 4.61 2.64 -2.65
CA ASN A 47 5.11 3.86 -3.25
C ASN A 47 5.43 3.69 -4.74
N ALA A 48 6.01 2.55 -5.14
CA ALA A 48 6.29 2.24 -6.54
C ALA A 48 5.01 2.10 -7.38
N ILE A 49 4.01 1.40 -6.87
CA ILE A 49 2.67 1.31 -7.49
C ILE A 49 2.10 2.71 -7.65
N THR A 50 2.12 3.51 -6.58
CA THR A 50 1.60 4.88 -6.62
C THR A 50 2.34 5.75 -7.63
N ALA A 51 3.66 5.58 -7.81
CA ALA A 51 4.43 6.34 -8.79
C ALA A 51 4.17 5.92 -10.24
N ALA A 52 3.69 4.70 -10.47
CA ALA A 52 3.43 4.17 -11.82
C ALA A 52 2.04 4.53 -12.37
N ILE A 53 1.12 4.96 -11.49
CA ILE A 53 -0.27 5.25 -11.85
C ILE A 53 -0.60 6.75 -11.76
N VAL A 54 0.42 7.59 -11.55
CA VAL A 54 0.33 9.05 -11.43
C VAL A 54 1.08 9.70 -12.56
#